data_AF-A0A2H0RTH4-F1
#
_entry.id   AF-A0A2H0RTH4-F1
#
_cell.length_a   1.000
_cell.length_b   1.000
_cell.length_c   1.000
_cell.angle_alpha   90.00
_cell.angle_beta   90.00
_cell.angle_gamma   90.00
#
_symmetry.space_group_name_H-M   'P 1'
#
loop_
_entity.id
_entity.type
_entity.pdbx_description
1 polymer ?
#
loop_
_entity_poly.entity_id
_entity_poly.type
_entity_poly.pdbx_seq_one_letter_code
_entity_poly.pdbx_strand_id
1 'polypeptide(L)'
;KLGIEYRPVVCTFRWGEQKIAFPTTLQKILDEGEWAHGHNFVQVQTEEGKWVDLDITWDSPLKTYGFLTLPKDWDARTPFMGLHSIVKRWNGVSIAEKKSEILGSMSPKLLERRERFLHEFILWIDSLR
;
A
#
# COMPACT_ATOMS: atom_id res chain seq x y z
N LYS A 1 -12.83 10.39 -19.61
CA LYS A 1 -12.39 9.03 -19.21
C LYS A 1 -11.54 8.48 -20.34
N LEU A 2 -10.35 7.91 -20.08
CA LEU A 2 -9.35 7.55 -21.11
C LEU A 2 -9.63 6.23 -21.86
N GLY A 3 -10.79 5.59 -21.66
CA GLY A 3 -11.12 4.30 -22.30
C GLY A 3 -10.33 3.09 -21.78
N ILE A 4 -9.53 3.26 -20.73
CA ILE A 4 -8.76 2.19 -20.11
C ILE A 4 -9.67 1.42 -19.14
N GLU A 5 -9.84 0.13 -19.39
CA GLU A 5 -10.50 -0.78 -18.46
C GLU A 5 -9.64 -1.00 -17.23
N TYR A 6 -10.23 -0.82 -16.04
CA TYR A 6 -9.55 -1.00 -14.77
C TYR A 6 -10.48 -1.61 -13.73
N ARG A 7 -9.91 -2.31 -12.76
CA ARG A 7 -10.63 -2.81 -11.58
C ARG A 7 -9.85 -2.53 -10.29
N PRO A 8 -10.55 -2.23 -9.19
CA PRO A 8 -9.90 -2.02 -7.90
C PRO A 8 -9.31 -3.34 -7.37
N VAL A 9 -8.20 -3.22 -6.64
CA VAL A 9 -7.62 -4.29 -5.85
C VAL A 9 -7.45 -3.78 -4.43
N VAL A 10 -7.84 -4.61 -3.46
CA VAL A 10 -7.54 -4.38 -2.04
C VAL A 10 -6.60 -5.48 -1.59
N CYS A 11 -5.60 -5.14 -0.79
CA CYS A 11 -4.73 -6.12 -0.16
C CYS A 11 -4.47 -5.75 1.30
N THR A 12 -3.87 -6.67 2.04
CA THR A 12 -3.25 -6.35 3.33
C THR A 12 -1.78 -6.66 3.31
N PHE A 13 -0.98 -5.86 4.02
CA PHE A 13 0.43 -6.11 4.26
C PHE A 13 0.81 -5.84 5.72
N ARG A 14 2.04 -6.21 6.09
CA ARG A 14 2.68 -5.84 7.36
C ARG A 14 3.81 -4.85 7.11
N TRP A 15 3.88 -3.78 7.90
CA TRP A 15 4.83 -2.69 7.67
C TRP A 15 6.28 -3.15 7.81
N GLY A 16 6.57 -4.02 8.78
CA GLY A 16 7.91 -4.58 8.98
C GLY A 16 8.40 -5.45 7.82
N GLU A 17 7.49 -5.97 6.98
CA GLU A 17 7.83 -6.77 5.79
C GLU A 17 8.15 -5.93 4.55
N GLN A 18 7.95 -4.60 4.61
CA GLN A 18 8.11 -3.73 3.44
C GLN A 18 9.53 -3.21 3.23
N LYS A 19 10.51 -3.64 4.05
CA LYS A 19 11.93 -3.22 3.93
C LYS A 19 12.12 -1.70 3.90
N ILE A 20 11.22 -0.96 4.55
CA ILE A 20 11.30 0.49 4.69
C ILE A 20 12.20 0.83 5.87
N ALA A 21 13.13 1.77 5.67
CA ALA A 21 13.97 2.33 6.72
C ALA A 21 13.19 3.40 7.50
N PHE A 22 12.39 2.96 8.48
CA PHE A 22 11.59 3.87 9.29
C PHE A 22 12.44 4.67 10.29
N PRO A 23 12.08 5.93 10.59
CA PRO A 23 12.64 6.67 11.72
C PRO A 23 12.25 5.98 13.04
N THR A 24 13.07 6.21 14.08
CA THR A 24 12.92 5.56 15.39
C THR A 24 11.52 5.71 15.99
N THR A 25 10.87 6.86 15.81
CA THR A 25 9.51 7.10 16.32
C THR A 25 8.51 6.10 15.73
N LEU A 26 8.56 5.87 14.41
CA LEU A 26 7.68 4.93 13.73
C LEU A 26 8.03 3.48 14.06
N GLN A 27 9.32 3.15 14.11
CA GLN A 27 9.76 1.80 14.45
C GLN A 27 9.28 1.38 15.84
N LYS A 28 9.36 2.26 16.84
CA LYS A 28 8.85 2.00 18.19
C LYS A 28 7.37 1.64 18.22
N ILE A 29 6.55 2.29 17.39
CA ILE A 29 5.10 1.98 17.31
C ILE A 29 4.88 0.60 16.68
N LEU A 30 5.69 0.21 15.69
CA LEU A 30 5.64 -1.14 15.11
C LEU A 30 6.11 -2.21 16.11
N ASP A 31 7.12 -1.90 16.93
CA ASP A 31 7.66 -2.82 17.95
C ASP A 31 6.64 -3.12 19.08
N GLU A 32 5.68 -2.23 19.34
CA GLU A 32 4.52 -2.51 20.21
C GLU A 32 3.63 -3.64 19.65
N GLY A 33 3.78 -3.95 18.36
CA GLY A 33 3.15 -5.05 17.61
C GLY A 33 2.46 -4.55 16.34
N GLU A 34 2.41 -5.43 15.33
CA GLU A 34 1.88 -5.10 14.01
C GLU A 34 0.40 -5.49 13.82
N TRP A 35 -0.21 -4.90 12.79
CA TRP A 35 -1.54 -5.22 12.29
C TRP A 35 -1.50 -5.50 10.78
N ALA A 36 -2.55 -6.10 10.25
CA ALA A 36 -2.74 -6.21 8.81
C ALA A 36 -3.19 -4.84 8.26
N HIS A 37 -2.28 -4.09 7.64
CA HIS A 37 -2.59 -2.79 7.06
C HIS A 37 -3.31 -2.97 5.72
N GLY A 38 -4.52 -2.44 5.58
CA GLY A 38 -5.29 -2.47 4.34
C GLY A 38 -4.81 -1.42 3.34
N HIS A 39 -4.40 -1.86 2.15
CA HIS A 39 -3.93 -1.05 1.03
C HIS A 39 -4.78 -1.28 -0.21
N ASN A 40 -4.77 -0.33 -1.14
CA ASN A 40 -5.47 -0.48 -2.41
C ASN A 40 -4.64 0.05 -3.58
N PHE A 41 -4.81 -0.60 -4.72
CA PHE A 41 -4.24 -0.20 -6.01
C PHE A 41 -5.20 -0.65 -7.12
N VAL A 42 -4.79 -0.54 -8.38
CA VAL A 42 -5.63 -0.94 -9.52
C VAL A 42 -4.98 -2.04 -10.34
N GLN A 43 -5.83 -2.82 -11.00
CA GLN A 43 -5.43 -3.58 -12.18
C GLN A 43 -5.95 -2.87 -13.42
N VAL A 44 -5.11 -2.73 -14.43
CA VAL A 44 -5.49 -2.21 -15.74
C VAL A 44 -5.49 -3.34 -16.78
N GLN A 45 -6.38 -3.28 -17.74
CA GLN A 45 -6.41 -4.23 -18.85
C GLN A 45 -5.50 -3.73 -19.97
N THR A 46 -4.57 -4.59 -20.38
CA THR A 46 -3.72 -4.40 -21.58
C THR A 46 -4.53 -4.59 -22.86
N GLU A 47 -3.98 -4.15 -24.00
CA GLU A 47 -4.59 -4.37 -25.33
C GLU A 47 -4.82 -5.85 -25.64
N GLU A 48 -3.96 -6.73 -25.11
CA GLU A 48 -4.08 -8.18 -25.24
C GLU A 48 -5.12 -8.79 -24.26
N GLY A 49 -5.89 -7.96 -23.56
CA GLY A 49 -6.95 -8.38 -22.64
C GLY A 49 -6.46 -8.87 -21.26
N LYS A 50 -5.17 -8.77 -20.96
CA LYS A 50 -4.58 -9.23 -19.68
C LYS A 50 -4.67 -8.15 -18.62
N TRP A 51 -4.97 -8.55 -17.37
CA TRP A 51 -4.94 -7.67 -16.20
C TRP A 51 -3.53 -7.57 -15.64
N VAL A 52 -3.00 -6.34 -15.51
CA VAL A 52 -1.68 -6.06 -14.93
C VAL A 52 -1.82 -5.15 -13.72
N ASP A 53 -1.03 -5.41 -12.69
CA ASP A 53 -1.04 -4.61 -11.46
C ASP A 53 -0.36 -3.27 -11.69
N LEU A 54 -0.97 -2.21 -11.18
CA LEU A 54 -0.41 -0.87 -11.18
C LEU A 54 -0.66 -0.22 -9.82
N ASP A 55 0.40 -0.12 -9.03
CA ASP A 55 0.41 0.55 -7.73
C ASP A 55 1.45 1.67 -7.73
N ILE A 56 1.01 2.90 -7.97
CA ILE A 56 1.86 4.10 -8.06
C ILE A 56 1.84 4.93 -6.77
N THR A 57 1.60 4.29 -5.63
CA THR A 57 1.41 4.97 -4.34
C THR A 57 2.60 5.83 -3.92
N TRP A 58 3.83 5.37 -4.20
CA TRP A 58 5.05 6.00 -3.73
C TRP A 58 5.77 6.77 -4.84
N ASP A 59 6.16 7.99 -4.53
CA ASP A 59 6.95 8.88 -5.37
C ASP A 59 8.44 8.54 -5.33
N SER A 60 9.15 8.83 -6.43
CA SER A 60 10.56 8.45 -6.63
C SER A 60 11.54 8.82 -5.49
N PRO A 61 11.43 9.99 -4.81
CA PRO A 61 12.32 10.33 -3.70
C PRO A 61 12.31 9.31 -2.56
N LEU A 62 11.15 8.69 -2.30
CA LEU A 62 10.97 7.72 -1.24
C LEU A 62 11.74 6.41 -1.48
N LYS A 63 12.21 6.16 -2.70
CA LYS A 63 13.02 4.97 -3.02
C LYS A 63 14.27 4.85 -2.13
N THR A 64 14.85 5.98 -1.73
CA THR A 64 16.03 6.02 -0.83
C THR A 64 15.76 5.42 0.55
N TYR A 65 14.50 5.36 0.97
CA TYR A 65 14.05 4.78 2.24
C TYR A 65 13.51 3.35 2.09
N GLY A 66 13.63 2.73 0.91
CA GLY A 66 13.21 1.34 0.68
C GLY A 66 11.81 1.16 0.06
N PHE A 67 11.07 2.24 -0.16
CA PHE A 67 9.79 2.20 -0.88
C PHE A 67 9.99 1.75 -2.33
N LEU A 68 9.07 0.92 -2.84
CA LEU A 68 9.04 0.56 -4.26
C LEU A 68 8.30 1.65 -5.05
N THR A 69 9.01 2.31 -5.96
CA THR A 69 8.48 3.40 -6.78
C THR A 69 8.43 2.97 -8.25
N LEU A 70 7.42 3.43 -9.00
CA LEU A 70 7.28 3.07 -10.42
C LEU A 70 8.56 3.44 -11.19
N PRO A 71 9.15 2.52 -11.97
CA PRO A 71 10.29 2.83 -12.84
C PRO A 71 9.93 3.93 -13.85
N LYS A 72 10.89 4.82 -14.16
CA LYS A 72 10.68 5.91 -15.12
C LYS A 72 10.41 5.41 -16.55
N ASP A 73 10.92 4.21 -16.85
CA ASP A 73 10.88 3.51 -18.12
C ASP A 73 9.85 2.36 -18.12
N TRP A 74 8.83 2.44 -17.26
CA TRP A 74 7.79 1.43 -17.20
C TRP A 74 7.05 1.29 -18.55
N ASP A 75 6.95 0.06 -19.04
CA ASP A 75 6.51 -0.31 -20.39
C ASP A 75 4.98 -0.41 -20.56
N ALA A 76 4.22 -0.04 -19.53
CA ALA A 76 2.76 -0.20 -19.46
C ALA A 76 2.23 -1.64 -19.61
N ARG A 77 3.10 -2.66 -19.53
CA ARG A 77 2.77 -4.08 -19.75
C ARG A 77 3.25 -4.97 -18.60
N THR A 78 4.36 -4.62 -17.98
CA THR A 78 4.95 -5.32 -16.85
C THR A 78 4.20 -4.95 -15.58
N PRO A 79 3.69 -5.91 -14.76
CA PRO A 79 3.05 -5.58 -13.50
C PRO A 79 3.98 -4.81 -12.55
N PHE A 80 3.47 -3.78 -11.89
CA PHE A 80 4.20 -3.04 -10.87
C PHE A 80 3.41 -2.97 -9.56
N MET A 81 4.05 -3.40 -8.46
CA MET A 81 3.51 -3.28 -7.11
C MET A 81 4.43 -2.44 -6.23
N GLY A 82 3.84 -1.45 -5.54
CA GLY A 82 4.51 -0.56 -4.60
C GLY A 82 4.76 -1.19 -3.23
N LEU A 83 4.79 -2.52 -3.14
CA LEU A 83 4.91 -3.31 -1.92
C LEU A 83 5.87 -4.48 -2.13
N HIS A 84 6.70 -4.78 -1.13
CA HIS A 84 7.59 -5.94 -1.15
C HIS A 84 6.88 -7.24 -0.78
N SER A 85 5.86 -7.17 0.07
CA SER A 85 5.14 -8.34 0.57
C SER A 85 3.64 -8.04 0.72
N ILE A 86 2.80 -8.97 0.27
CA ILE A 86 1.35 -8.97 0.47
C ILE A 86 0.96 -10.20 1.31
N VAL A 87 0.09 -9.98 2.29
CA VAL A 87 -0.45 -11.03 3.17
C VAL A 87 -1.77 -11.60 2.61
N LYS A 88 -2.70 -10.74 2.19
CA LYS A 88 -3.99 -11.13 1.58
C LYS A 88 -4.34 -10.19 0.44
N ARG A 89 -5.14 -10.68 -0.52
CA ARG A 89 -5.51 -9.93 -1.73
C ARG A 89 -6.92 -10.25 -2.20
N TRP A 90 -7.65 -9.23 -2.66
CA TRP A 90 -8.97 -9.33 -3.25
C TRP A 90 -9.07 -8.43 -4.50
N ASN A 91 -9.40 -9.03 -5.64
CA ASN A 91 -9.52 -8.33 -6.93
C ASN A 91 -10.99 -8.00 -7.23
N GLY A 92 -11.26 -6.82 -7.80
CA GLY A 92 -12.61 -6.44 -8.24
C GLY A 92 -13.62 -6.25 -7.11
N VAL A 93 -13.15 -5.92 -5.90
CA VAL A 93 -14.02 -5.69 -4.73
C VAL A 93 -14.26 -4.20 -4.47
N SER A 94 -15.35 -3.88 -3.77
CA SER A 94 -15.57 -2.54 -3.24
C SER A 94 -14.48 -2.19 -2.22
N ILE A 95 -13.73 -1.11 -2.50
CA ILE A 95 -12.66 -0.64 -1.61
C ILE A 95 -13.23 -0.26 -0.24
N ALA A 96 -14.36 0.45 -0.23
CA ALA A 96 -14.98 0.93 1.00
C ALA A 96 -15.42 -0.23 1.90
N GLU A 97 -16.14 -1.21 1.34
CA GLU A 97 -16.64 -2.37 2.08
C GLU A 97 -15.48 -3.21 2.62
N LYS A 98 -14.49 -3.53 1.77
CA LYS A 98 -13.37 -4.38 2.18
C LYS A 98 -12.48 -3.70 3.22
N LYS A 99 -12.25 -2.39 3.12
CA LYS A 99 -11.52 -1.65 4.16
C LYS A 99 -12.31 -1.59 5.48
N SER A 100 -13.62 -1.42 5.41
CA SER A 100 -14.49 -1.47 6.60
C SER A 100 -14.41 -2.83 7.30
N GLU A 101 -14.45 -3.93 6.54
CA GLU A 101 -14.29 -5.30 7.06
C GLU A 101 -12.92 -5.48 7.75
N ILE A 102 -11.84 -5.03 7.11
CA ILE A 102 -10.48 -5.11 7.67
C ILE A 102 -10.39 -4.36 8.99
N LEU A 103 -10.90 -3.12 9.05
CA LEU A 103 -10.86 -2.29 10.27
C LEU A 103 -11.79 -2.83 11.36
N GLY A 104 -12.98 -3.31 11.00
CA GLY A 104 -13.95 -3.89 11.94
C GLY A 104 -13.47 -5.16 12.63
N SER A 105 -12.46 -5.84 12.06
CA SER A 105 -11.83 -7.01 12.68
C SER A 105 -10.76 -6.67 13.74
N MET A 106 -10.38 -5.39 13.87
CA MET A 106 -9.32 -4.95 14.78
C MET A 106 -9.87 -4.65 16.17
N SER A 107 -9.09 -4.96 17.21
CA SER A 107 -9.40 -4.53 18.57
C SER A 107 -9.18 -3.01 18.74
N PRO A 108 -9.83 -2.36 19.72
CA PRO A 108 -9.63 -0.92 19.98
C PRO A 108 -8.16 -0.53 20.17
N LYS A 109 -7.38 -1.36 20.89
CA LYS A 109 -5.94 -1.15 21.10
C LYS A 109 -5.12 -1.24 19.80
N LEU A 110 -5.55 -2.06 18.83
CA LEU A 110 -4.89 -2.12 17.52
C LEU A 110 -5.26 -0.91 16.67
N LEU A 111 -6.52 -0.45 16.73
CA LEU A 111 -6.99 0.75 16.03
C LEU A 111 -6.26 2.00 16.49
N GLU A 112 -6.18 2.24 17.81
CA GLU A 112 -5.49 3.39 18.39
C GLU A 112 -4.01 3.45 17.96
N ARG A 113 -3.33 2.30 18.01
CA ARG A 113 -1.92 2.19 17.58
C ARG A 113 -1.75 2.44 16.09
N ARG A 114 -2.63 1.87 15.26
CA ARG A 114 -2.66 2.12 13.82
C ARG A 114 -2.82 3.61 13.54
N GLU A 115 -3.73 4.29 14.25
CA GLU A 115 -3.97 5.72 14.10
C GLU A 115 -2.74 6.54 14.47
N ARG A 116 -2.11 6.24 15.62
CA ARG A 116 -0.82 6.83 16.03
C ARG A 116 0.25 6.64 14.94
N PHE A 117 0.43 5.42 14.45
CA PHE A 117 1.41 5.15 13.40
C PHE A 117 1.11 5.95 12.13
N LEU A 118 -0.14 5.94 11.65
CA LEU A 118 -0.49 6.62 10.42
C LEU A 118 -0.35 8.14 10.52
N HIS A 119 -0.65 8.71 11.69
CA HIS A 119 -0.41 10.13 11.95
C HIS A 119 1.07 10.48 11.80
N GLU A 120 1.94 9.79 12.54
CA GLU A 120 3.39 9.99 12.47
C GLU A 120 3.97 9.67 11.08
N PHE A 121 3.39 8.67 10.40
CA PHE A 121 3.84 8.23 9.08
C PHE A 121 3.55 9.30 8.04
N ILE A 122 2.37 9.92 8.08
CA ILE A 122 2.01 11.02 7.18
C ILE A 122 2.95 12.21 7.40
N LEU A 123 3.20 12.60 8.66
CA LEU A 123 4.12 13.70 8.99
C LEU A 123 5.53 13.42 8.49
N TRP A 124 6.01 12.18 8.66
CA TRP A 124 7.32 11.79 8.14
C TRP A 124 7.37 11.85 6.62
N ILE A 125 6.41 11.26 5.91
CA ILE A 125 6.37 11.30 4.44
C ILE A 125 6.32 12.74 3.91
N ASP A 126 5.55 13.63 4.56
CA ASP A 126 5.48 15.04 4.19
C ASP A 126 6.84 15.74 4.36
N SER A 127 7.58 15.43 5.43
CA SER A 127 8.93 15.99 5.67
C SER A 127 10.00 15.53 4.67
N LEU A 128 9.72 14.50 3.86
CA LEU A 128 10.64 13.93 2.87
C LEU A 128 10.42 14.48 1.45
N ARG A 129 9.42 15.34 1.27
CA ARG A 129 9.02 15.94 -0.01
C ARG A 129 9.35 17.42 -0.05
#